data_AF-A0A1H7M1A5-F1
#
_entry.id   AF-A0A1H7M1A5-F1
#
_cell.length_a   1.000
_cell.length_b   1.000
_cell.length_c   1.000
_cell.angle_alpha   90.00
_cell.angle_beta   90.00
_cell.angle_gamma   90.00
#
_symmetry.space_group_name_H-M   'P 1'
#
loop_
_entity.id
_entity.type
_entity.pdbx_description
1 polymer ?
#
loop_
_entity_poly.entity_id
_entity_poly.type
_entity_poly.pdbx_seq_one_letter_code
_entity_poly.pdbx_strand_id
1 'polypeptide(L)'
;MAYRIRASRMLLAGGLLLATTPAFAQEGMLFKNLVDGMGLFGRDKADIEYKQRAPLVVPPSSTLPKPQEAGANRSAAWPDDPDVARRKAERDSSNILFSTTEAYRANTRPLMSQEELRRGRVAGRANGPEGIVPDHNTGNNQIEPIRIGREMAARQAQTDTSNLAYGTEPARRFLHEPPTGYRRPAATAALGPGQTGPREDKQAVGQREFLVGQKVYENQ
;
A
#
# COMPACT_ATOMS: atom_id res chain seq x y z
N MET A 1 -55.42 23.17 78.16
CA MET A 1 -54.49 24.32 78.21
C MET A 1 -53.48 24.20 77.06
N ALA A 2 -53.11 25.34 76.47
CA ALA A 2 -51.83 25.70 75.82
C ALA A 2 -50.95 24.58 75.18
N TYR A 3 -50.66 24.59 73.86
CA TYR A 3 -49.59 25.40 73.20
C TYR A 3 -48.18 25.06 73.76
N ARG A 4 -47.06 24.84 73.04
CA ARG A 4 -46.52 25.12 71.66
C ARG A 4 -45.11 24.41 71.58
N ILE A 5 -44.41 24.11 70.46
CA ILE A 5 -44.60 24.21 68.99
C ILE A 5 -43.53 23.33 68.23
N ARG A 6 -43.80 22.92 66.97
CA ARG A 6 -42.91 22.54 65.82
C ARG A 6 -41.54 21.81 66.03
N ALA A 7 -41.36 20.72 65.26
CA ALA A 7 -40.36 20.65 64.17
C ALA A 7 -40.68 19.53 63.14
N SER A 8 -41.01 19.95 61.91
CA SER A 8 -40.68 19.36 60.59
C SER A 8 -39.70 18.18 60.59
N ARG A 9 -39.98 16.98 60.03
CA ARG A 9 -40.23 16.63 58.60
C ARG A 9 -39.16 17.25 57.65
N MET A 10 -38.53 16.55 56.71
CA MET A 10 -38.82 15.23 56.12
C MET A 10 -37.59 14.68 55.36
N LEU A 11 -37.50 13.35 55.28
CA LEU A 11 -37.02 12.52 54.15
C LEU A 11 -35.75 12.90 53.36
N LEU A 12 -34.75 12.03 53.52
CA LEU A 12 -33.62 11.85 52.61
C LEU A 12 -34.04 10.92 51.45
N ALA A 13 -33.90 11.35 50.20
CA ALA A 13 -34.16 10.52 49.01
C ALA A 13 -33.00 10.67 48.03
N GLY A 14 -32.10 9.67 48.02
CA GLY A 14 -30.95 9.63 47.12
C GLY A 14 -31.29 9.04 45.76
N GLY A 15 -31.22 9.84 44.70
CA GLY A 15 -31.29 9.38 43.32
C GLY A 15 -29.91 9.45 42.66
N LEU A 16 -29.38 8.30 42.24
CA LEU A 16 -28.09 8.19 41.56
C LEU A 16 -28.21 8.69 40.10
N LEU A 17 -27.50 9.76 39.76
CA LEU A 17 -27.28 10.19 38.38
C LEU A 17 -25.78 10.19 38.08
N LEU A 18 -25.33 9.26 37.22
CA LEU A 18 -23.99 9.29 36.64
C LEU A 18 -23.92 10.44 35.63
N ALA A 19 -23.36 11.57 36.05
CA ALA A 19 -22.94 12.63 35.13
C ALA A 19 -21.56 12.27 34.55
N THR A 20 -21.48 12.08 33.23
CA THR A 20 -20.22 11.92 32.50
C THR A 20 -19.47 13.25 32.44
N THR A 21 -18.61 13.52 33.42
CA THR A 21 -17.73 14.70 33.42
C THR A 21 -16.53 14.48 32.49
N PRO A 22 -16.21 15.40 31.56
CA PRO A 22 -14.97 15.31 30.79
C PRO A 22 -13.75 15.48 31.71
N ALA A 23 -12.74 14.64 31.54
CA ALA A 23 -11.49 14.74 32.29
C ALA A 23 -10.71 15.99 31.85
N PHE A 24 -10.65 17.00 32.70
CA PHE A 24 -9.86 18.21 32.44
C PHE A 24 -8.37 17.95 32.71
N ALA A 25 -7.51 18.23 31.72
CA ALA A 25 -6.05 18.11 31.82
C ALA A 25 -5.38 19.23 32.65
N GLN A 26 -6.02 19.66 33.75
CA GLN A 26 -5.54 20.72 34.64
C GLN A 26 -4.55 20.22 35.71
N GLU A 27 -4.54 18.91 35.96
CA GLU A 27 -3.76 18.24 37.00
C GLU A 27 -2.24 18.47 36.85
N GLY A 28 -1.74 18.55 35.61
CA GLY A 28 -0.32 18.84 35.34
C GLY A 28 0.14 20.23 35.80
N MET A 29 -0.73 21.26 35.74
CA MET A 29 -0.36 22.60 36.23
C MET A 29 -0.45 22.69 37.75
N LEU A 30 -1.43 22.01 38.36
CA LEU A 30 -1.59 21.95 39.81
C LEU A 30 -0.41 21.20 40.47
N PHE A 31 -0.05 20.02 39.94
CA PHE A 31 1.12 19.28 40.38
C PHE A 31 2.41 20.07 40.18
N LYS A 32 2.59 20.70 39.00
CA LYS A 32 3.73 21.59 38.74
C LYS A 32 3.81 22.65 39.85
N ASN A 33 2.77 23.47 40.01
CA ASN A 33 2.75 24.58 40.97
C ASN A 33 2.96 24.15 42.43
N LEU A 34 2.48 22.96 42.83
CA LEU A 34 2.71 22.40 44.17
C LEU A 34 4.19 22.05 44.40
N VAL A 35 4.83 21.37 43.45
CA VAL A 35 6.26 21.01 43.50
C VAL A 35 7.15 22.26 43.44
N ASP A 36 6.74 23.22 42.61
CA ASP A 36 7.32 24.57 42.48
C ASP A 36 7.20 25.36 43.79
N GLY A 37 6.07 25.24 44.50
CA GLY A 37 5.81 25.88 45.80
C GLY A 37 6.56 25.23 46.96
N MET A 38 6.82 23.93 46.90
CA MET A 38 7.67 23.20 47.85
C MET A 38 9.18 23.47 47.66
N GLY A 39 9.58 24.24 46.62
CA GLY A 39 10.99 24.53 46.34
C GLY A 39 11.82 23.30 45.92
N LEU A 40 11.17 22.18 45.59
CA LEU A 40 11.82 20.90 45.31
C LEU A 40 12.72 20.95 44.06
N PHE A 41 12.43 21.89 43.16
CA PHE A 41 13.32 22.34 42.11
C PHE A 41 13.57 23.84 42.30
N GLY A 42 14.82 24.21 42.61
CA GLY A 42 15.22 25.62 42.67
C GLY A 42 15.00 26.29 41.31
N ARG A 43 14.20 27.38 41.30
CA ARG A 43 13.91 28.15 40.09
C ARG A 43 15.10 29.01 39.63
N ASP A 44 15.99 29.34 40.56
CA ASP A 44 17.20 30.10 40.30
C ASP A 44 18.34 29.16 39.88
N LYS A 45 18.28 28.69 38.62
CA LYS A 45 19.49 28.22 37.95
C LYS A 45 20.34 29.46 37.67
N ALA A 46 21.47 29.60 38.35
CA ALA A 46 22.42 30.67 38.07
C ALA A 46 22.74 30.71 36.57
N ASP A 47 22.73 31.90 35.98
CA ASP A 47 22.91 32.06 34.54
C ASP A 47 24.28 31.50 34.15
N ILE A 48 24.29 30.53 33.23
CA ILE A 48 25.49 29.75 32.95
C ILE A 48 26.39 30.61 32.07
N GLU A 49 27.54 31.04 32.60
CA GLU A 49 28.55 31.77 31.83
C GLU A 49 29.18 30.84 30.77
N TYR A 50 28.53 30.76 29.60
CA TYR A 50 28.95 29.91 28.48
C TYR A 50 30.25 30.44 27.85
N LYS A 51 31.39 30.03 28.41
CA LYS A 51 32.70 30.27 27.83
C LYS A 51 32.88 29.41 26.58
N GLN A 52 33.49 30.00 25.56
CA GLN A 52 33.83 29.29 24.33
C GLN A 52 34.72 28.09 24.67
N ARG A 53 34.38 26.91 24.14
CA ARG A 53 35.23 25.73 24.27
C ARG A 53 36.50 25.93 23.44
N ALA A 54 37.62 25.38 23.90
CA ALA A 54 38.85 25.36 23.11
C ALA A 54 38.60 24.76 21.72
N PRO A 55 39.24 25.29 20.65
CA PRO A 55 39.01 24.82 19.29
C PRO A 55 39.41 23.35 19.14
N LEU A 56 38.69 22.63 18.28
CA LEU A 56 38.96 21.22 18.01
C LEU A 56 40.33 21.07 17.31
N VAL A 57 41.26 20.35 17.94
CA VAL A 57 42.56 20.03 17.35
C VAL A 57 42.36 18.96 16.27
N VAL A 58 42.34 19.41 15.01
CA VAL A 58 42.34 18.53 13.84
C VAL A 58 43.74 17.94 13.62
N PRO A 59 43.88 16.64 13.32
CA PRO A 59 45.19 16.07 12.97
C PRO A 59 45.78 16.74 11.72
N PRO A 60 47.13 16.83 11.61
CA PRO A 60 47.80 17.57 10.53
C PRO A 60 47.63 16.98 9.13
N SER A 61 47.10 15.76 9.01
CA SER A 61 46.69 15.17 7.75
C SER A 61 45.45 14.30 7.94
N SER A 62 44.56 14.31 6.94
CA SER A 62 43.42 13.40 6.80
C SER A 62 43.76 12.14 5.99
N THR A 63 45.01 11.96 5.55
CA THR A 63 45.45 10.78 4.80
C THR A 63 45.40 9.53 5.65
N LEU A 64 44.42 8.67 5.40
CA LEU A 64 44.36 7.32 5.98
C LEU A 64 45.60 6.51 5.56
N PRO A 65 46.16 5.65 6.44
CA PRO A 65 47.18 4.70 6.04
C PRO A 65 46.64 3.77 4.95
N LYS A 66 47.52 3.32 4.03
CA LYS A 66 47.13 2.40 2.97
C LYS A 66 46.55 1.10 3.57
N PRO A 67 45.51 0.49 2.96
CA PRO A 67 45.03 -0.82 3.37
C PRO A 67 46.17 -1.85 3.39
N GLN A 68 46.20 -2.69 4.42
CA GLN A 68 47.20 -3.75 4.53
C GLN A 68 46.99 -4.79 3.40
N GLU A 69 48.08 -5.20 2.75
CA GLU A 69 48.02 -6.22 1.70
C GLU A 69 47.59 -7.57 2.28
N ALA A 70 46.71 -8.26 1.54
CA ALA A 70 46.13 -9.52 1.97
C ALA A 70 47.21 -10.62 2.06
N GLY A 71 47.55 -11.02 3.30
CA GLY A 71 48.54 -12.05 3.57
C GLY A 71 49.92 -11.55 4.04
N ALA A 72 50.16 -10.23 4.10
CA ALA A 72 51.48 -9.66 4.41
C ALA A 72 52.14 -10.16 5.73
N ASN A 73 51.35 -10.63 6.70
CA ASN A 73 51.82 -11.14 7.99
C ASN A 73 51.51 -12.64 8.23
N ARG A 74 51.09 -13.41 7.21
CA ARG A 74 50.80 -14.85 7.39
C ARG A 74 52.10 -15.66 7.36
N SER A 75 52.61 -16.01 8.53
CA SER A 75 53.72 -16.97 8.66
C SER A 75 53.27 -18.36 8.21
N ALA A 76 54.05 -19.02 7.33
CA ALA A 76 53.72 -20.32 6.72
C ALA A 76 53.63 -21.52 7.71
N ALA A 77 53.84 -21.29 9.00
CA ALA A 77 53.78 -22.30 10.06
C ALA A 77 52.37 -22.46 10.69
N TRP A 78 51.41 -21.59 10.37
CA TRP A 78 50.04 -21.67 10.91
C TRP A 78 49.10 -22.40 9.94
N PRO A 79 48.32 -23.39 10.41
CA PRO A 79 47.26 -24.00 9.62
C PRO A 79 46.21 -22.97 9.16
N ASP A 80 45.57 -23.23 8.02
CA ASP A 80 44.45 -22.41 7.56
C ASP A 80 43.20 -22.63 8.40
N ASP A 81 42.61 -21.54 8.88
CA ASP A 81 41.36 -21.53 9.64
C ASP A 81 40.16 -21.86 8.71
N PRO A 82 39.42 -22.96 8.95
CA PRO A 82 38.27 -23.34 8.12
C PRO A 82 37.14 -22.32 8.14
N ASP A 83 36.97 -21.54 9.22
CA ASP A 83 35.95 -20.47 9.28
C ASP A 83 36.36 -19.22 8.50
N VAL A 84 37.67 -18.96 8.34
CA VAL A 84 38.15 -17.92 7.40
C VAL A 84 37.97 -18.40 5.96
N ALA A 85 38.29 -19.66 5.66
CA ALA A 85 38.08 -20.24 4.34
C ALA A 85 36.59 -20.23 3.95
N ARG A 86 35.70 -20.62 4.87
CA ARG A 86 34.24 -20.59 4.69
C ARG A 86 33.72 -19.18 4.44
N ARG A 87 34.10 -18.19 5.27
CA ARG A 87 33.71 -16.77 5.06
C ARG A 87 34.21 -16.21 3.72
N LYS A 88 35.39 -16.63 3.27
CA LYS A 88 35.90 -16.28 1.94
C LYS A 88 35.05 -16.91 0.84
N ALA A 89 34.75 -18.21 0.91
CA ALA A 89 33.91 -18.90 -0.05
C ALA A 89 32.48 -18.32 -0.11
N GLU A 90 31.88 -17.98 1.04
CA GLU A 90 30.59 -17.29 1.14
C GLU A 90 30.64 -15.93 0.42
N ARG A 91 31.66 -15.10 0.72
CA ARG A 91 31.86 -13.80 0.04
C ARG A 91 32.07 -13.95 -1.46
N ASP A 92 32.93 -14.87 -1.88
CA ASP A 92 33.23 -15.09 -3.29
C ASP A 92 31.96 -15.61 -4.01
N SER A 93 31.18 -16.50 -3.38
CA SER A 93 29.88 -16.97 -3.91
C SER A 93 28.84 -15.86 -4.06
N SER A 94 28.78 -14.90 -3.13
CA SER A 94 27.88 -13.74 -3.21
C SER A 94 28.26 -12.72 -4.28
N ASN A 95 29.53 -12.73 -4.73
CA ASN A 95 30.04 -11.88 -5.82
C ASN A 95 29.98 -12.58 -7.18
N ILE A 96 29.53 -13.83 -7.27
CA ILE A 96 29.26 -14.48 -8.55
C ILE A 96 28.06 -13.79 -9.19
N LEU A 97 28.31 -13.01 -10.25
CA LEU A 97 27.26 -12.54 -11.15
C LEU A 97 26.44 -13.76 -11.59
N PHE A 98 25.12 -13.74 -11.38
CA PHE A 98 24.19 -14.83 -11.68
C PHE A 98 24.05 -15.12 -13.19
N SER A 99 25.14 -15.55 -13.82
CA SER A 99 25.29 -15.69 -15.29
C SER A 99 24.40 -16.76 -15.89
N THR A 100 23.90 -17.66 -15.05
CA THR A 100 22.97 -18.74 -15.38
C THR A 100 21.50 -18.33 -15.27
N THR A 101 21.17 -17.23 -14.60
CA THR A 101 19.80 -16.75 -14.46
C THR A 101 19.31 -16.12 -15.76
N GLU A 102 18.05 -16.40 -16.14
CA GLU A 102 17.49 -15.92 -17.40
C GLU A 102 17.49 -14.39 -17.50
N ALA A 103 17.29 -13.68 -16.38
CA ALA A 103 17.41 -12.23 -16.32
C ALA A 103 18.83 -11.71 -16.68
N TYR A 104 19.90 -12.39 -16.26
CA TYR A 104 21.26 -12.02 -16.68
C TYR A 104 21.45 -12.31 -18.16
N ARG A 105 21.06 -13.51 -18.62
CA ARG A 105 21.17 -13.89 -20.04
C ARG A 105 20.40 -12.92 -20.94
N ALA A 106 19.21 -12.50 -20.57
CA ALA A 106 18.42 -11.54 -21.33
C ALA A 106 19.09 -10.16 -21.45
N ASN A 107 19.80 -9.70 -20.41
CA ASN A 107 20.49 -8.41 -20.40
C ASN A 107 21.92 -8.46 -21.01
N THR A 108 22.59 -9.61 -20.99
CA THR A 108 23.99 -9.75 -21.46
C THR A 108 24.11 -10.39 -22.85
N ARG A 109 23.02 -10.95 -23.40
CA ARG A 109 23.02 -11.42 -24.80
C ARG A 109 23.11 -10.23 -25.76
N PRO A 110 23.96 -10.29 -26.81
CA PRO A 110 23.93 -9.28 -27.85
C PRO A 110 22.55 -9.25 -28.52
N LEU A 111 22.02 -8.04 -28.74
CA LEU A 111 20.77 -7.84 -29.45
C LEU A 111 20.95 -8.25 -30.91
N MET A 112 20.29 -9.34 -31.31
CA MET A 112 20.33 -9.87 -32.67
C MET A 112 19.57 -8.95 -33.63
N SER A 113 20.12 -8.69 -34.82
CA SER A 113 19.49 -7.80 -35.80
C SER A 113 18.18 -8.39 -36.36
N GLN A 114 17.32 -7.54 -36.94
CA GLN A 114 16.08 -8.03 -37.54
C GLN A 114 16.34 -8.96 -38.74
N GLU A 115 17.43 -8.75 -39.47
CA GLU A 115 17.90 -9.56 -40.59
C GLU A 115 18.40 -10.93 -40.12
N GLU A 116 19.15 -10.95 -39.01
CA GLU A 116 19.65 -12.18 -38.38
C GLU A 116 18.49 -13.03 -37.82
N LEU A 117 17.53 -12.40 -37.13
CA LEU A 117 16.30 -13.05 -36.68
C LEU A 117 15.47 -13.63 -37.83
N ARG A 118 15.48 -12.99 -39.00
CA ARG A 118 14.80 -13.49 -40.21
C ARG A 118 15.56 -14.66 -40.83
N ARG A 119 16.90 -14.67 -40.80
CA ARG A 119 17.74 -15.76 -41.29
C ARG A 119 17.50 -17.08 -40.53
N GLY A 120 17.21 -17.01 -39.23
CA GLY A 120 16.88 -18.18 -38.41
C GLY A 120 15.43 -18.70 -38.53
N ARG A 121 14.54 -18.02 -39.28
CA ARG A 121 13.13 -18.39 -39.38
C ARG A 121 12.91 -19.50 -40.42
N VAL A 122 12.85 -20.74 -39.97
CA VAL A 122 12.39 -21.88 -40.78
C VAL A 122 10.86 -21.90 -40.82
N ALA A 123 10.27 -21.97 -42.02
CA ALA A 123 8.82 -22.09 -42.17
C ALA A 123 8.31 -23.43 -41.62
N GLY A 124 7.18 -23.42 -40.91
CA GLY A 124 6.53 -24.63 -40.38
C GLY A 124 6.97 -25.07 -38.97
N ARG A 125 7.97 -24.44 -38.34
CA ARG A 125 8.35 -24.74 -36.95
C ARG A 125 7.59 -23.84 -35.96
N ALA A 126 6.87 -24.44 -35.02
CA ALA A 126 6.25 -23.71 -33.92
C ALA A 126 7.33 -23.13 -32.98
N ASN A 127 7.06 -21.97 -32.37
CA ASN A 127 7.94 -21.33 -31.40
C ASN A 127 7.86 -22.04 -30.05
N GLY A 128 8.62 -23.12 -29.87
CA GLY A 128 8.76 -23.79 -28.58
C GLY A 128 9.51 -25.13 -28.68
N PRO A 129 9.92 -25.72 -27.54
CA PRO A 129 10.28 -27.13 -27.47
C PRO A 129 9.07 -28.00 -27.81
N GLU A 130 9.32 -29.03 -28.61
CA GLU A 130 8.31 -30.00 -29.01
C GLU A 130 7.83 -30.78 -27.76
N GLY A 131 6.59 -30.53 -27.33
CA GLY A 131 6.00 -31.12 -26.13
C GLY A 131 5.53 -30.13 -25.05
N ILE A 132 5.80 -28.82 -25.15
CA ILE A 132 5.20 -27.84 -24.22
C ILE A 132 3.75 -27.54 -24.65
N VAL A 133 2.87 -28.40 -24.13
CA VAL A 133 1.40 -28.31 -23.95
C VAL A 133 0.72 -27.17 -24.72
N PRO A 134 -0.19 -27.44 -25.68
CA PRO A 134 -0.91 -26.39 -26.43
C PRO A 134 -1.77 -25.47 -25.53
N ASP A 135 -2.04 -25.90 -24.30
CA ASP A 135 -2.76 -25.15 -23.28
C ASP A 135 -1.90 -24.06 -22.58
N HIS A 136 -0.57 -24.17 -22.60
CA HIS A 136 0.35 -23.20 -21.99
C HIS A 136 0.73 -22.05 -22.93
N ASN A 137 -0.28 -21.43 -23.54
CA ASN A 137 -0.13 -20.27 -24.41
C ASN A 137 -0.70 -18.99 -23.76
N THR A 138 -0.22 -17.81 -24.18
CA THR A 138 -0.68 -16.50 -23.68
C THR A 138 -2.19 -16.28 -23.83
N GLY A 139 -2.81 -16.83 -24.88
CA GLY A 139 -4.26 -16.82 -25.06
C GLY A 139 -4.97 -17.50 -23.88
N ASN A 140 -4.72 -18.79 -23.69
CA ASN A 140 -5.38 -19.60 -22.65
C ASN A 140 -5.04 -19.14 -21.22
N ASN A 141 -3.77 -18.83 -20.95
CA ASN A 141 -3.33 -18.53 -19.58
C ASN A 141 -3.56 -17.07 -19.14
N GLN A 142 -3.62 -16.11 -20.08
CA GLN A 142 -3.69 -14.68 -19.74
C GLN A 142 -4.91 -13.98 -20.35
N ILE A 143 -5.23 -14.22 -21.62
CA ILE A 143 -6.28 -13.47 -22.33
C ILE A 143 -7.68 -14.02 -22.00
N GLU A 144 -7.89 -15.33 -22.08
CA GLU A 144 -9.20 -15.94 -21.89
C GLU A 144 -9.76 -15.78 -20.46
N PRO A 145 -8.98 -15.94 -19.36
CA PRO A 145 -9.47 -15.66 -18.02
C PRO A 145 -9.93 -14.20 -17.84
N ILE A 146 -9.22 -13.24 -18.47
CA ILE A 146 -9.60 -11.82 -18.47
C ILE A 146 -10.88 -11.60 -19.29
N ARG A 147 -11.02 -12.26 -20.45
CA ARG A 147 -12.24 -12.21 -21.27
C ARG A 147 -13.45 -12.74 -20.50
N ILE A 148 -13.33 -13.95 -19.94
CA ILE A 148 -14.39 -14.60 -19.14
C ILE A 148 -14.75 -13.74 -17.93
N GLY A 149 -13.75 -13.22 -17.19
CA GLY A 149 -13.99 -12.29 -16.07
C GLY A 149 -14.76 -11.04 -16.48
N ARG A 150 -14.40 -10.44 -17.62
CA ARG A 150 -15.10 -9.27 -18.19
C ARG A 150 -16.54 -9.60 -18.60
N GLU A 151 -16.77 -10.74 -19.23
CA GLU A 151 -18.10 -11.18 -19.66
C GLU A 151 -19.00 -11.51 -18.47
N MET A 152 -18.48 -12.18 -17.44
CA MET A 152 -19.21 -12.43 -16.20
C MET A 152 -19.58 -11.12 -15.48
N ALA A 153 -18.64 -10.17 -15.38
CA ALA A 153 -18.91 -8.86 -14.80
C ALA A 153 -19.98 -8.08 -15.59
N ALA A 154 -19.93 -8.13 -16.93
CA ALA A 154 -20.95 -7.50 -17.78
C ALA A 154 -22.34 -8.14 -17.62
N ARG A 155 -22.42 -9.47 -17.52
CA ARG A 155 -23.68 -10.19 -17.23
C ARG A 155 -24.24 -9.82 -15.86
N GLN A 156 -23.40 -9.79 -14.82
CA GLN A 156 -23.81 -9.40 -13.47
C GLN A 156 -24.32 -7.96 -13.45
N ALA A 157 -23.63 -7.02 -14.09
CA ALA A 157 -24.08 -5.63 -14.21
C ALA A 157 -25.43 -5.52 -14.95
N GLN A 158 -25.67 -6.34 -15.97
CA GLN A 158 -26.96 -6.39 -16.67
C GLN A 158 -28.09 -6.96 -15.78
N THR A 159 -27.79 -7.96 -14.95
CA THR A 159 -28.75 -8.47 -13.95
C THR A 159 -29.05 -7.43 -12.88
N ASP A 160 -28.02 -6.75 -12.38
CA ASP A 160 -28.18 -5.69 -11.37
C ASP A 160 -29.04 -4.54 -11.92
N THR A 161 -28.82 -4.10 -13.18
CA THR A 161 -29.64 -3.06 -13.81
C THR A 161 -31.06 -3.51 -14.12
N SER A 162 -31.30 -4.79 -14.47
CA SER A 162 -32.67 -5.31 -14.61
C SER A 162 -33.44 -5.39 -13.28
N ASN A 163 -32.73 -5.48 -12.15
CA ASN A 163 -33.31 -5.51 -10.81
C ASN A 163 -33.55 -4.10 -10.23
N LEU A 164 -33.14 -3.02 -10.91
CA LEU A 164 -33.45 -1.65 -10.51
C LEU A 164 -34.91 -1.30 -10.86
N ALA A 165 -35.79 -1.37 -9.87
CA ALA A 165 -37.18 -0.92 -9.97
C ALA A 165 -37.44 0.34 -9.12
N TYR A 166 -38.28 1.25 -9.60
CA TYR A 166 -38.65 2.45 -8.85
C TYR A 166 -39.32 2.10 -7.52
N GLY A 167 -38.86 2.72 -6.43
CA GLY A 167 -39.42 2.52 -5.09
C GLY A 167 -39.05 1.21 -4.40
N THR A 168 -38.44 0.25 -5.10
CA THR A 168 -37.88 -0.98 -4.53
C THR A 168 -36.40 -0.79 -4.25
N GLU A 169 -35.92 -1.27 -3.11
CA GLU A 169 -34.50 -1.19 -2.77
C GLU A 169 -33.73 -2.44 -3.27
N PRO A 170 -32.57 -2.30 -3.92
CA PRO A 170 -31.70 -3.42 -4.22
C PRO A 170 -31.22 -4.13 -2.95
N ALA A 171 -31.30 -5.47 -2.93
CA ALA A 171 -30.88 -6.28 -1.80
C ALA A 171 -29.40 -6.05 -1.45
N ARG A 172 -29.09 -5.95 -0.15
CA ARG A 172 -27.73 -5.79 0.37
C ARG A 172 -26.94 -7.09 0.21
N ARG A 173 -25.81 -7.02 -0.51
CA ARG A 173 -24.89 -8.13 -0.83
C ARG A 173 -23.61 -8.08 -0.02
N PHE A 174 -23.12 -6.89 0.36
CA PHE A 174 -21.81 -6.73 1.01
C PHE A 174 -21.87 -5.92 2.31
N LEU A 175 -20.87 -6.11 3.18
CA LEU A 175 -20.79 -5.40 4.47
C LEU A 175 -20.62 -3.88 4.30
N HIS A 176 -19.89 -3.47 3.26
CA HIS A 176 -19.61 -2.06 2.93
C HIS A 176 -20.79 -1.34 2.26
N GLU A 177 -21.82 -2.07 1.81
CA GLU A 177 -23.04 -1.44 1.32
C GLU A 177 -23.87 -0.93 2.50
N PRO A 178 -24.54 0.23 2.35
CA PRO A 178 -25.31 0.84 3.43
C PRO A 178 -26.44 -0.09 3.90
N PRO A 179 -26.94 0.10 5.14
CA PRO A 179 -28.10 -0.64 5.64
C PRO A 179 -29.34 -0.47 4.75
N THR A 180 -30.30 -1.39 4.89
CA THR A 180 -31.60 -1.32 4.23
C THR A 180 -32.34 -0.02 4.57
N GLY A 181 -32.92 0.62 3.56
CA GLY A 181 -33.60 1.90 3.58
C GLY A 181 -32.87 3.00 2.80
N TYR A 182 -31.55 2.88 2.62
CA TYR A 182 -30.69 3.94 2.10
C TYR A 182 -30.43 3.89 0.59
N ARG A 183 -30.69 2.76 -0.09
CA ARG A 183 -30.48 2.60 -1.55
C ARG A 183 -31.76 2.77 -2.36
N ARG A 184 -32.87 3.18 -1.75
CA ARG A 184 -34.14 3.40 -2.45
C ARG A 184 -34.03 4.62 -3.39
N PRO A 185 -34.17 4.46 -4.72
CA PRO A 185 -34.14 5.60 -5.64
C PRO A 185 -35.36 6.51 -5.45
N ALA A 186 -35.17 7.82 -5.63
CA ALA A 186 -36.29 8.76 -5.71
C ALA A 186 -37.15 8.47 -6.95
N ALA A 187 -38.45 8.80 -6.90
CA ALA A 187 -39.38 8.52 -7.99
C ALA A 187 -39.03 9.20 -9.33
N THR A 188 -38.19 10.24 -9.30
CA THR A 188 -37.72 11.01 -10.46
C THR A 188 -36.26 10.72 -10.84
N ALA A 189 -35.56 9.82 -10.13
CA ALA A 189 -34.16 9.50 -10.40
C ALA A 189 -34.05 8.53 -11.59
N ALA A 190 -33.17 8.82 -12.55
CA ALA A 190 -32.92 7.91 -13.67
C ALA A 190 -32.36 6.56 -13.16
N LEU A 191 -32.98 5.46 -13.58
CA LEU A 191 -32.55 4.09 -13.26
C LEU A 191 -31.71 3.49 -14.40
N GLY A 192 -30.85 2.54 -14.05
CA GLY A 192 -29.98 1.83 -14.98
C GLY A 192 -28.63 2.52 -15.20
N PRO A 193 -27.83 2.05 -16.17
CA PRO A 193 -26.62 2.75 -16.56
C PRO A 193 -27.04 4.06 -17.24
N GLY A 194 -26.50 5.19 -16.76
CA GLY A 194 -26.79 6.50 -17.34
C GLY A 194 -26.34 6.60 -18.80
N GLN A 195 -26.64 7.73 -19.44
CA GLN A 195 -26.25 8.05 -20.83
C GLN A 195 -24.85 7.52 -21.14
N THR A 196 -24.77 6.51 -22.02
CA THR A 196 -23.48 5.90 -22.38
C THR A 196 -22.57 6.95 -22.99
N GLY A 197 -21.36 7.08 -22.46
CA GLY A 197 -20.33 7.93 -23.02
C GLY A 197 -19.94 7.52 -24.46
N PRO A 198 -19.17 8.36 -25.17
CA PRO A 198 -18.77 8.10 -26.55
C PRO A 198 -18.18 6.71 -26.72
N ARG A 199 -18.69 5.94 -27.69
CA ARG A 199 -18.16 4.62 -28.02
C ARG A 199 -17.17 4.78 -29.18
N GLU A 200 -15.96 4.27 -29.00
CA GLU A 200 -15.00 4.12 -30.10
C GLU A 200 -15.63 3.23 -31.19
N ASP A 201 -15.59 3.70 -32.44
CA ASP A 201 -15.91 2.85 -33.57
C ASP A 201 -14.81 1.78 -33.72
N LYS A 202 -15.23 0.50 -33.73
CA LYS A 202 -14.36 -0.66 -33.88
C LYS A 202 -14.37 -1.25 -35.29
N GLN A 203 -15.20 -0.71 -36.18
CA GLN A 203 -15.36 -1.17 -37.56
C GLN A 203 -14.50 -0.36 -38.53
N ALA A 204 -14.11 0.88 -38.16
CA ALA A 204 -13.20 1.71 -38.94
C ALA A 204 -11.73 1.26 -38.82
N VAL A 205 -11.12 0.88 -39.95
CA VAL A 205 -9.66 0.67 -40.07
C VAL A 205 -9.00 2.00 -40.45
N GLY A 206 -8.67 2.82 -39.46
CA GLY A 206 -8.12 4.16 -39.68
C GLY A 206 -7.87 4.96 -38.39
N GLN A 207 -7.76 6.29 -38.52
CA GLN A 207 -7.77 7.18 -37.35
C GLN A 207 -9.10 7.04 -36.61
N ARG A 208 -9.05 6.85 -35.29
CA ARG A 208 -10.22 6.55 -34.47
C ARG A 208 -10.95 7.84 -34.10
N GLU A 209 -11.99 8.16 -34.85
CA GLU A 209 -12.92 9.23 -34.48
C GLU A 209 -13.96 8.71 -33.48
N PHE A 210 -14.28 9.53 -32.48
CA PHE A 210 -15.29 9.20 -31.47
C PHE A 210 -16.67 9.57 -32.02
N LEU A 211 -17.51 8.57 -32.29
CA LEU A 211 -18.90 8.81 -32.67
C LEU A 211 -19.66 9.40 -31.47
N VAL A 212 -20.02 10.68 -31.58
CA VAL A 212 -21.00 11.32 -30.69
C VAL A 212 -22.34 10.61 -30.92
N GLY A 213 -22.90 10.04 -29.86
CA GLY A 213 -23.99 9.07 -29.94
C GLY A 213 -25.23 9.58 -30.68
N GLN A 214 -25.37 9.21 -31.94
CA GLN A 214 -26.57 9.48 -32.73
C GLN A 214 -27.67 8.49 -32.33
N LYS A 215 -28.84 9.00 -31.94
CA LYS A 215 -30.01 8.15 -31.65
C LYS A 215 -30.47 7.45 -32.92
N VAL A 216 -30.21 6.15 -33.02
CA VAL A 216 -30.92 5.28 -33.96
C VAL A 216 -32.33 5.08 -33.41
N TYR A 217 -33.31 5.75 -34.04
CA TYR A 217 -34.71 5.37 -33.87
C TYR A 217 -34.96 4.19 -34.80
N GLU A 218 -35.09 3.01 -34.21
CA GLU A 218 -35.49 1.79 -34.92
C GLU A 218 -36.98 1.92 -35.28
N ASN A 219 -37.28 1.92 -36.58
CA ASN A 219 -38.64 2.02 -37.10
C ASN A 219 -39.10 0.65 -37.61
N GLN A 220 -40.16 0.15 -36.96
CA GLN A 220 -41.01 -1.01 -37.31
C GLN A 220 -40.39 -2.41 -37.14
#